data_AF-A0A2W2DGK7-F1
#
_entry.id   AF-A0A2W2DGK7-F1
#
_cell.length_a   1.000
_cell.length_b   1.000
_cell.length_c   1.000
_cell.angle_alpha   90.00
_cell.angle_beta   90.00
_cell.angle_gamma   90.00
#
_symmetry.space_group_name_H-M   'P 1'
#
loop_
_entity.id
_entity.type
_entity.pdbx_description
1 polymer ?
#
loop_
_entity_poly.entity_id
_entity_poly.type
_entity_poly.pdbx_seq_one_letter_code
_entity_poly.pdbx_strand_id
1 'polypeptide(L)'
;MSHDLAVRAGWAGHGRDVSWVLSARPSAVPTARRMTAARLSAWGLTDHAEAASLLVADLVGQALQHRAATVRLALGLTDGFVRCEVDNPGARHDHP
;
A
#
# COMPACT_ATOMS: atom_id res chain seq x y z
N MET A 1 -5.77 -1.49 -12.98
CA MET A 1 -5.06 -2.73 -12.67
C MET A 1 -4.71 -2.67 -11.19
N SER A 2 -5.43 -3.42 -10.36
CA SER A 2 -5.27 -3.43 -8.90
C SER A 2 -4.27 -4.53 -8.55
N HIS A 3 -3.14 -4.20 -7.94
CA HIS A 3 -2.22 -5.19 -7.40
C HIS A 3 -2.50 -5.30 -5.90
N ASP A 4 -3.04 -6.45 -5.48
CA ASP A 4 -3.26 -6.78 -4.07
C ASP A 4 -2.08 -7.62 -3.57
N LEU A 5 -1.47 -7.20 -2.47
CA LEU A 5 -0.44 -7.97 -1.79
C LEU A 5 -0.84 -8.13 -0.32
N ALA A 6 -1.17 -9.36 0.06
CA ALA A 6 -1.42 -9.73 1.44
C ALA A 6 -0.17 -10.33 2.09
N VAL A 7 0.27 -9.74 3.21
CA VAL A 7 1.35 -10.23 4.07
C VAL A 7 0.75 -10.70 5.39
N ARG A 8 0.94 -11.98 5.73
CA ARG A 8 0.47 -12.52 7.01
C ARG A 8 1.29 -11.94 8.17
N ALA A 9 0.63 -11.29 9.11
CA ALA A 9 1.26 -10.60 10.23
C ALA A 9 0.38 -10.80 11.47
N GLY A 10 0.62 -11.91 12.18
CA GLY A 10 0.16 -12.29 13.53
C GLY A 10 -1.20 -11.78 14.07
N TRP A 11 -1.95 -12.64 14.76
CA TRP A 11 -3.28 -12.36 15.34
C TRP A 11 -3.51 -10.92 15.85
N ALA A 12 -4.52 -10.24 15.29
CA ALA A 12 -4.99 -8.94 15.76
C ALA A 12 -6.52 -8.89 15.68
N GLY A 13 -7.17 -8.81 16.84
CA GLY A 13 -8.59 -9.09 17.05
C GLY A 13 -9.58 -7.95 16.78
N HIS A 14 -9.22 -6.88 16.05
CA HIS A 14 -10.19 -5.89 15.52
C HIS A 14 -9.66 -5.33 14.19
N GLY A 15 -10.50 -5.36 13.15
CA GLY A 15 -10.16 -4.88 11.81
C GLY A 15 -9.77 -3.39 11.85
N ARG A 16 -8.56 -3.06 11.37
CA ARG A 16 -8.08 -1.66 11.27
C ARG A 16 -7.65 -1.38 9.84
N ASP A 17 -8.28 -0.39 9.22
CA ASP A 17 -8.00 0.03 7.85
C ASP A 17 -7.55 1.50 7.81
N VAL A 18 -6.70 1.83 6.85
CA VAL A 18 -6.35 3.20 6.51
C VAL A 18 -6.04 3.29 5.03
N SER A 19 -6.47 4.37 4.39
CA SER A 19 -6.14 4.63 2.99
C SER A 19 -5.67 6.06 2.78
N TRP A 20 -4.82 6.23 1.77
CA TRP A 20 -4.27 7.52 1.35
C TRP A 20 -4.26 7.63 -0.16
N VAL A 21 -4.31 8.87 -0.63
CA VAL A 21 -4.23 9.22 -2.05
C VAL A 21 -2.98 10.07 -2.25
N LEU A 22 -2.10 9.60 -3.13
CA LEU A 22 -0.83 10.23 -3.47
C LEU A 22 -0.88 10.70 -4.92
N SER A 23 -0.39 11.92 -5.18
CA SER A 23 -0.15 12.37 -6.56
C SER A 23 0.91 11.49 -7.20
N ALA A 24 0.71 11.06 -8.45
CA ALA A 24 1.65 10.21 -9.18
C ALA A 24 2.90 10.99 -9.62
N ARG A 25 3.78 11.25 -8.65
CA ARG A 25 5.08 11.91 -8.81
C ARG A 25 6.16 10.99 -8.25
N PRO A 26 7.43 11.16 -8.65
CA PRO A 26 8.53 10.36 -8.09
C PRO A 26 8.60 10.38 -6.55
N SER A 27 8.16 11.47 -5.93
CA SER A 27 8.07 11.60 -4.46
C SER A 27 7.04 10.66 -3.81
N ALA A 28 6.11 10.06 -4.56
CA ALA A 28 5.13 9.11 -4.05
C ALA A 28 5.79 7.85 -3.48
N VAL A 29 6.89 7.38 -4.07
CA VAL A 29 7.60 6.17 -3.62
C VAL A 29 8.15 6.33 -2.19
N PRO A 30 9.03 7.31 -1.88
CA PRO A 30 9.53 7.49 -0.52
C PRO A 30 8.43 7.91 0.47
N THR A 31 7.38 8.58 -0.01
CA THR A 31 6.22 8.95 0.82
C THR A 31 5.43 7.71 1.25
N ALA A 32 5.07 6.85 0.30
CA ALA A 32 4.36 5.60 0.56
C ALA A 32 5.16 4.69 1.50
N ARG A 33 6.47 4.56 1.28
CA ARG A 33 7.39 3.81 2.16
C ARG A 33 7.32 4.30 3.61
N ARG A 34 7.42 5.62 3.82
CA ARG A 34 7.34 6.22 5.17
C ARG A 34 5.98 6.02 5.82
N MET A 35 4.91 6.18 5.07
CA MET A 35 3.54 6.05 5.59
C MET A 35 3.24 4.60 6.00
N THR A 36 3.67 3.63 5.19
CA THR A 36 3.55 2.20 5.50
C THR A 36 4.33 1.84 6.75
N ALA A 37 5.61 2.24 6.84
CA ALA A 37 6.43 1.96 8.02
C ALA A 37 5.81 2.57 9.29
N ALA A 38 5.46 3.86 9.25
CA ALA A 38 4.85 4.55 10.39
C ALA A 38 3.53 3.91 10.83
N ARG A 39 2.69 3.49 9.88
CA ARG A 39 1.42 2.86 10.19
C ARG A 39 1.59 1.48 10.82
N LEU A 40 2.48 0.66 10.28
CA LEU A 40 2.75 -0.68 10.81
C LEU A 40 3.38 -0.61 12.20
N SER A 41 4.30 0.33 12.44
CA SER A 41 4.83 0.57 13.80
C SER A 41 3.75 1.03 14.78
N ALA A 42 2.85 1.94 14.37
CA ALA A 42 1.72 2.37 15.20
C ALA A 42 0.72 1.23 15.49
N TRP A 43 0.72 0.20 14.65
CA TRP A 43 -0.04 -1.03 14.82
C TRP A 43 0.68 -2.09 15.65
N GLY A 44 1.93 -1.86 16.05
CA GLY A 44 2.75 -2.84 16.78
C GLY A 44 3.34 -3.94 15.89
N LEU A 45 3.36 -3.73 14.57
CA LEU A 45 3.87 -4.68 13.57
C LEU A 45 5.23 -4.26 13.01
N THR A 46 6.11 -3.77 13.89
CA THR A 46 7.42 -3.20 13.52
C THR A 46 8.29 -4.18 12.74
N ASP A 47 8.26 -5.47 13.06
CA ASP A 47 9.04 -6.51 12.38
C ASP A 47 8.65 -6.70 10.91
N HIS A 48 7.41 -6.30 10.54
CA HIS A 48 6.91 -6.36 9.17
C HIS A 48 7.01 -5.01 8.44
N ALA A 49 7.33 -3.93 9.17
CA ALA A 49 7.30 -2.58 8.65
C ALA A 49 8.27 -2.38 7.48
N GLU A 50 9.50 -2.89 7.59
CA GLU A 50 10.51 -2.74 6.54
C GLU A 50 10.11 -3.48 5.25
N ALA A 51 9.78 -4.77 5.37
CA ALA A 51 9.43 -5.61 4.23
C ALA A 51 8.19 -5.08 3.49
N ALA A 52 7.12 -4.75 4.21
CA ALA A 52 5.92 -4.17 3.61
C ALA A 52 6.19 -2.82 2.94
N SER A 53 7.07 -1.99 3.52
CA SER A 53 7.41 -0.68 2.95
C SER A 53 8.22 -0.80 1.65
N LEU A 54 9.07 -1.81 1.52
CA LEU A 54 9.78 -2.11 0.27
C LEU A 54 8.83 -2.60 -0.81
N LEU A 55 7.91 -3.50 -0.47
CA LEU A 55 6.90 -4.00 -1.41
C LEU A 55 5.97 -2.89 -1.90
N VAL A 56 5.50 -2.04 -0.99
CA VAL A 56 4.70 -0.86 -1.37
C VAL A 56 5.52 0.10 -2.25
N ALA A 57 6.80 0.31 -1.97
CA ALA A 57 7.66 1.15 -2.81
C ALA A 57 7.79 0.62 -4.24
N ASP A 58 7.94 -0.71 -4.41
CA ASP A 58 7.97 -1.35 -5.72
C ASP A 58 6.64 -1.19 -6.46
N LEU A 59 5.51 -1.50 -5.81
CA LEU A 59 4.17 -1.37 -6.41
C LEU A 59 3.86 0.08 -6.83
N VAL A 60 4.22 1.06 -6.01
CA VAL A 60 4.09 2.48 -6.36
C VAL A 60 5.01 2.83 -7.52
N GLY A 61 6.25 2.32 -7.52
CA GLY A 61 7.19 2.49 -8.62
C GLY A 61 6.66 1.92 -9.94
N GLN A 62 6.03 0.75 -9.91
CA GLN A 62 5.34 0.16 -11.05
C GLN A 62 4.17 1.04 -11.50
N ALA A 63 3.32 1.52 -10.59
CA ALA A 63 2.20 2.40 -10.95
C ALA A 63 2.67 3.71 -11.63
N LEU A 64 3.76 4.30 -11.16
CA LEU A 64 4.36 5.49 -11.78
C LEU A 64 4.91 5.20 -13.18
N GLN A 65 5.58 4.06 -13.38
CA GLN A 65 6.05 3.62 -14.71
C GLN A 65 4.90 3.48 -15.70
N HIS A 66 3.74 2.99 -15.23
CA HIS A 66 2.52 2.86 -16.02
C HIS A 66 1.73 4.19 -16.18
N ARG A 67 2.37 5.34 -15.91
CA ARG A 67 1.79 6.69 -16.09
C ARG A 67 0.47 6.88 -15.35
N ALA A 68 0.34 6.32 -14.16
CA ALA A 68 -0.76 6.62 -13.26
C ALA A 68 -0.92 8.14 -13.07
N ALA A 69 -2.16 8.62 -12.93
CA ALA A 69 -2.42 10.02 -12.56
C ALA A 69 -2.42 10.18 -11.04
N THR A 70 -2.81 9.12 -10.32
CA THR A 70 -2.97 9.10 -8.87
C THR A 70 -2.69 7.70 -8.36
N VAL A 71 -2.12 7.58 -7.17
CA VAL A 71 -1.88 6.30 -6.51
C VAL A 71 -2.65 6.26 -5.20
N ARG A 72 -3.53 5.28 -5.03
CA ARG A 72 -4.21 4.97 -3.78
C ARG A 72 -3.43 3.87 -3.06
N LEU A 73 -3.02 4.13 -1.83
CA LEU A 73 -2.43 3.15 -0.94
C LEU A 73 -3.44 2.84 0.16
N ALA A 74 -3.80 1.58 0.33
CA ALA A 74 -4.62 1.12 1.46
C ALA A 74 -3.88 0.05 2.27
N LEU A 75 -3.97 0.16 3.59
CA LEU A 75 -3.45 -0.83 4.53
C LEU A 75 -4.61 -1.30 5.40
N GLY A 76 -4.78 -2.61 5.48
CA GLY A 76 -5.74 -3.24 6.37
C GLY A 76 -5.04 -4.24 7.27
N LEU A 77 -5.47 -4.37 8.52
CA LEU A 77 -5.14 -5.53 9.34
C LEU A 77 -6.43 -6.19 9.80
N THR A 78 -6.58 -7.46 9.45
CA THR A 78 -7.73 -8.29 9.80
C THR A 78 -7.24 -9.69 10.13
N ASP A 79 -7.69 -10.29 11.22
CA ASP A 79 -7.36 -11.66 11.65
C ASP A 79 -5.85 -11.99 11.66
N GLY A 80 -5.01 -10.98 11.90
CA GLY A 80 -3.55 -11.13 11.83
C GLY A 80 -2.96 -11.24 10.42
N PHE A 81 -3.59 -10.60 9.45
CA PHE A 81 -3.07 -10.42 8.09
C PHE A 81 -3.03 -8.93 7.76
N VAL A 82 -1.84 -8.43 7.41
CA VAL A 82 -1.69 -7.10 6.82
C VAL A 82 -1.96 -7.21 5.33
N ARG A 83 -2.99 -6.52 4.86
CA ARG A 83 -3.21 -6.30 3.44
C ARG A 83 -2.61 -4.96 3.03
N CYS A 84 -1.81 -4.95 1.98
CA CYS A 84 -1.30 -3.74 1.35
C CYS A 84 -1.82 -3.67 -0.09
N GLU A 85 -2.68 -2.71 -0.38
CA GLU A 85 -3.24 -2.48 -1.70
C GLU A 85 -2.67 -1.20 -2.29
N VAL A 86 -2.24 -1.29 -3.56
CA VAL A 86 -1.86 -0.12 -4.36
C VAL A 86 -2.70 -0.11 -5.63
N ASP A 87 -3.55 0.91 -5.75
CA ASP A 87 -4.44 1.12 -6.89
C ASP A 87 -4.11 2.44 -7.59
N ASN A 88 -4.41 2.54 -8.88
CA ASN A 88 -4.39 3.77 -9.66
C ASN A 88 -5.83 4.09 -10.11
N PRO A 89 -6.63 4.76 -9.25
CA PRO A 89 -7.98 5.17 -9.61
C PRO A 89 -7.90 6.23 -10.71
N GLY A 90 -8.00 5.79 -11.97
CA GLY A 90 -7.73 6.61 -13.13
C GLY A 90 -7.24 5.83 -14.35
N ALA A 91 -6.78 4.59 -14.19
CA ALA A 91 -6.73 3.66 -15.30
C ALA A 91 -8.16 3.37 -15.74
N ARG A 92 -8.68 4.12 -16.73
CA ARG A 92 -9.88 3.71 -17.48
C ARG A 92 -9.76 2.21 -17.75
N HIS A 93 -10.75 1.44 -17.31
CA HIS A 93 -11.04 0.18 -17.96
C HIS A 93 -11.39 0.50 -19.41
N ASP A 94 -10.41 0.39 -20.31
CA ASP A 94 -10.71 0.26 -21.74
C ASP A 94 -11.05 -1.20 -21.95
N HIS A 95 -12.35 -1.50 -21.92
CA HIS A 95 -12.88 -2.78 -22.36
C HIS A 95 -13.17 -2.64 -23.87
N PRO A 96 -12.57 -3.46 -24.76
CA PRO A 96 -13.10 -3.62 -26.11
C PRO A 96 -14.46 -4.34 -26.08
#